data_AF-A0A3N2PJW2-F1
#
_entry.id   AF-A0A3N2PJW2-F1
#
_cell.length_a   1.000
_cell.length_b   1.000
_cell.length_c   1.000
_cell.angle_alpha   90.00
_cell.angle_beta   90.00
_cell.angle_gamma   90.00
#
_symmetry.space_group_name_H-M   'P 1'
#
loop_
_entity.id
_entity.type
_entity.pdbx_description
1 polymer ?
#
loop_
_entity_poly.entity_id
_entity_poly.type
_entity_poly.pdbx_seq_one_letter_code
_entity_poly.pdbx_strand_id
1 'polypeptide(L)' 'YGYTVYKGTNLIHPGYRPFPGTEVFNAEAEGARTGLLADLKESDTTTRNITVYLDNIAVI' A
#
# COMPACT_ATOMS: atom_id res chain seq x y z
N TYR A 1 3.98 -9.91 1.10
CA TYR A 1 3.05 -8.81 1.35
C TYR A 1 2.16 -8.61 0.14
N GLY A 2 0.99 -7.99 0.34
CA GLY A 2 0.08 -7.58 -0.71
C GLY A 2 -0.44 -6.19 -0.43
N TYR A 3 -0.90 -5.48 -1.46
CA TYR A 3 -1.53 -4.17 -1.34
C TYR A 3 -2.55 -3.97 -2.47
N THR A 4 -3.48 -3.07 -2.23
CA THR A 4 -4.48 -2.64 -3.21
C THR A 4 -4.67 -1.13 -3.12
N VAL A 5 -4.60 -0.44 -4.25
CA VAL A 5 -4.83 0.99 -4.37
C VAL A 5 -6.24 1.23 -4.92
N TYR A 6 -7.03 2.03 -4.21
CA TYR A 6 -8.37 2.42 -4.63
C TYR A 6 -8.46 3.93 -4.85
N LYS A 7 -9.30 4.33 -5.81
CA LYS A 7 -9.74 5.72 -6.00
C LYS A 7 -11.26 5.77 -5.87
N GLY A 8 -11.74 6.24 -4.72
CA GLY A 8 -13.14 6.04 -4.33
C GLY A 8 -13.42 4.55 -4.17
N THR A 9 -14.39 4.02 -4.91
CA THR A 9 -14.73 2.59 -4.91
C THR A 9 -14.02 1.80 -6.02
N ASN A 10 -13.26 2.46 -6.89
CA ASN A 10 -12.62 1.82 -8.03
C ASN A 10 -11.24 1.29 -7.65
N LEU A 11 -11.00 -0.01 -7.87
CA LEU A 11 -9.68 -0.62 -7.75
C LEU A 11 -8.81 -0.13 -8.92
N ILE A 12 -7.70 0.53 -8.60
CA ILE A 12 -6.76 1.07 -9.59
C ILE A 12 -5.58 0.12 -9.77
N HIS A 13 -5.02 -0.41 -8.67
CA HIS A 13 -3.83 -1.23 -8.74
C HIS A 13 -3.75 -2.26 -7.61
N PRO A 14 -3.82 -3.56 -7.90
CA PRO A 14 -3.44 -4.61 -6.97
C PRO A 14 -1.98 -5.04 -7.17
N GLY A 15 -1.26 -5.31 -6.08
CA GLY A 15 0.11 -5.80 -6.13
C GLY A 15 0.43 -6.78 -5.01
N TYR A 16 1.24 -7.79 -5.30
CA TYR A 16 1.70 -8.75 -4.30
C TYR A 16 3.13 -9.21 -4.58
N ARG A 17 3.89 -9.48 -3.52
CA ARG A 17 5.23 -10.03 -3.62
C ARG A 17 5.56 -10.91 -2.42
N PRO A 18 6.26 -12.04 -2.61
CA PRO A 18 6.85 -12.78 -1.50
C PRO A 18 7.80 -11.88 -0.71
N PHE A 19 7.62 -11.81 0.61
CA PHE A 19 8.55 -11.10 1.47
C PHE A 19 9.45 -12.13 2.14
N PRO A 20 10.79 -12.07 1.95
CA PRO A 20 11.70 -13.07 2.49
C PRO A 20 11.91 -12.95 4.02
N GLY A 21 11.43 -11.87 4.65
CA GLY A 21 11.46 -11.69 6.11
C GLY A 21 10.30 -12.42 6.82
N THR A 22 10.56 -12.94 8.02
CA THR A 22 9.64 -13.77 8.81
C THR A 22 8.64 -12.98 9.66
N GLU A 23 8.82 -11.67 9.84
CA GLU A 23 7.91 -10.86 10.67
C GLU A 23 6.79 -10.24 9.83
N VAL A 24 5.55 -10.59 10.18
CA VAL A 24 4.32 -10.10 9.55
C VAL A 24 4.23 -8.57 9.59
N PHE A 25 4.70 -7.93 10.66
CA PHE A 25 4.73 -6.47 10.80
C PHE A 25 5.53 -5.79 9.68
N ASN A 26 6.70 -6.37 9.33
CA ASN A 26 7.54 -5.83 8.27
C ASN A 26 6.90 -6.02 6.88
N ALA A 27 6.12 -7.08 6.69
CA ALA A 27 5.41 -7.32 5.44
C ALA A 27 4.31 -6.28 5.20
N GLU A 28 3.58 -5.88 6.23
CA GLU A 28 2.48 -4.93 6.09
C GLU A 28 2.97 -3.49 5.87
N ALA A 29 3.98 -3.06 6.64
CA ALA A 29 4.64 -1.78 6.41
C ALA A 29 5.21 -1.68 4.97
N GLU A 30 5.85 -2.75 4.50
CA GLU A 30 6.40 -2.80 3.14
C GLU A 30 5.30 -2.86 2.07
N GLY A 31 4.17 -3.52 2.35
CA GLY A 31 2.99 -3.51 1.50
C GLY A 31 2.40 -2.10 1.35
N ALA A 32 2.20 -1.40 2.45
CA ALA A 32 1.72 -0.02 2.47
C ALA A 32 2.66 0.94 1.72
N ARG A 33 3.97 0.85 1.99
CA ARG A 33 4.99 1.63 1.29
C ARG A 33 4.97 1.37 -0.22
N THR A 34 4.90 0.11 -0.63
CA THR A 34 4.88 -0.26 -2.05
C THR A 34 3.60 0.24 -2.73
N GLY A 35 2.45 0.15 -2.07
CA GLY A 35 1.18 0.66 -2.57
C GLY A 35 1.17 2.18 -2.73
N LEU A 36 1.72 2.92 -1.77
CA LEU A 36 1.87 4.37 -1.87
C LEU A 36 2.75 4.77 -3.05
N LEU A 37 3.87 4.07 -3.25
CA LEU A 37 4.76 4.34 -4.39
C LEU A 37 4.10 4.03 -5.73
N ALA A 38 3.25 3.00 -5.81
CA ALA A 38 2.49 2.69 -7.02
C ALA A 38 1.48 3.80 -7.33
N ASP A 39 0.73 4.25 -6.31
CA ASP A 39 -0.24 5.34 -6.41
C ASP A 39 0.42 6.67 -6.84
N LEU A 40 1.62 6.98 -6.33
CA LEU A 40 2.40 8.15 -6.73
C LEU A 40 2.93 8.08 -8.17
N LYS A 41 3.18 6.89 -8.72
CA LYS A 41 3.63 6.72 -10.12
C LYS A 41 2.49 6.84 -11.12
N GLU A 42 1.29 6.41 -10.74
CA GLU A 42 0.11 6.40 -11.60
C GLU A 42 -0.59 7.76 -11.68
N SER A 43 -0.29 8.68 -10.76
CA SER A 43 -1.06 9.90 -10.61
C SER A 43 -0.32 11.15 -11.03
N ASP A 44 -1.08 12.05 -11.64
CA ASP A 44 -0.63 13.40 -11.98
C ASP A 44 -0.23 14.16 -10.70
N THR A 45 0.74 15.07 -10.83
CA THR A 45 1.51 15.73 -9.75
C THR A 45 0.71 16.61 -8.76
N THR A 46 -0.60 16.46 -8.70
CA THR A 46 -1.47 17.20 -7.80
C THR A 46 -1.41 16.64 -6.38
N THR A 47 -1.15 17.51 -5.41
CA THR A 47 -1.23 17.18 -3.99
C THR A 47 -2.64 16.69 -3.66
N ARG A 48 -2.75 15.48 -3.11
CA ARG A 48 -4.02 14.87 -2.68
C ARG A 48 -3.86 14.15 -1.35
N ASN A 49 -4.96 14.04 -0.62
CA ASN A 49 -5.00 13.25 0.61
C ASN A 49 -5.02 11.76 0.24
N ILE A 50 -4.10 11.00 0.82
CA ILE A 50 -4.03 9.54 0.68
C ILE A 50 -4.29 8.96 2.06
N THR A 51 -5.25 8.04 2.15
CA THR A 51 -5.51 7.27 3.38
C THR A 51 -4.92 5.89 3.21
N VAL A 52 -4.04 5.51 4.14
CA VAL A 52 -3.43 4.18 4.19
C VAL A 52 -4.18 3.36 5.22
N TYR A 53 -4.67 2.19 4.82
CA TYR A 53 -5.32 1.23 5.71
C TYR A 53 -4.33 0.11 6.02
N LEU A 54 -4.14 -0.13 7.32
CA LEU A 54 -3.31 -1.19 7.89
C LEU A 54 -4.24 -2.09 8.72
N ASP A 55 -4.13 -3.39 8.57
CA ASP A 55 -4.95 -4.38 9.29
C ASP A 55 -4.32 -4.82 10.63
N ASN A 56 -3.09 -4.40 10.92
CA ASN A 56 -2.41 -4.65 12.18
C ASN A 56 -2.06 -3.37 12.93
N ILE A 57 -2.59 -3.24 14.15
CA ILE A 57 -2.44 -2.06 15.00
C ILE A 57 -0.98 -1.81 15.39
N ALA A 58 -0.14 -2.85 15.43
CA ALA A 58 1.28 -2.69 15.77
C ALA A 58 2.13 -2.06 14.64
N VAL A 59 1.54 -1.87 13.45
CA VAL A 59 2.20 -1.27 12.27
C VAL A 59 1.87 0.23 12.13
N ILE A 60 0.87 0.72 12.88
CA ILE A 60 0.37 2.10 12.86
C ILE A 60 1.33 3.06 13.57
#